data_AF-A0A1Y0RDA3-F1
#
_entry.id   AF-A0A1Y0RDA3-F1
#
_cell.length_a   1.000
_cell.length_b   1.000
_cell.length_c   1.000
_cell.angle_alpha   90.00
_cell.angle_beta   90.00
_cell.angle_gamma   90.00
#
_symmetry.space_group_name_H-M   'P 1'
#
loop_
_entity.id
_entity.type
_entity.pdbx_description
1 polymer ?
#
loop_
_entity_poly.entity_id
_entity_poly.type
_entity_poly.pdbx_seq_one_letter_code
_entity_poly.pdbx_strand_id
1 'polypeptide(L)'
;MANYQRDKSGKLTQHFEEPKQQVSISITPTAIAGLDALAHIFGIEGRSALIEQLGRGTLQLSVPTSATQDFYDVSKQTNFVLPKSKRRRLKA
;
A
#
# COMPACT_ATOMS: atom_id res chain seq x y z
N MET A 1 2.91 -8.31 34.14
CA MET A 1 3.71 -7.58 35.15
C MET A 1 3.70 -6.12 34.76
N ALA A 2 3.33 -5.19 35.65
CA ALA A 2 3.34 -3.77 35.33
C ALA A 2 4.77 -3.24 35.40
N ASN A 3 5.23 -2.59 34.32
CA ASN A 3 6.52 -1.93 34.29
C ASN A 3 6.34 -0.48 34.77
N TYR A 4 7.06 -0.11 35.82
CA TYR A 4 7.05 1.25 36.35
C TYR A 4 8.35 1.93 35.94
N GLN A 5 8.26 3.07 35.24
CA GLN A 5 9.41 3.93 34.99
C GLN A 5 9.27 5.21 35.80
N ARG A 6 10.40 5.77 36.25
CA ARG A 6 10.41 7.11 36.83
C ARG A 6 10.53 8.12 35.70
N ASP A 7 9.60 9.06 35.64
CA ASP A 7 9.76 10.23 34.81
C ASP A 7 10.84 11.18 35.37
N LYS A 8 11.18 12.23 34.62
CA LYS A 8 12.19 13.22 35.03
C LYS A 8 11.79 14.01 36.29
N SER A 9 10.52 13.95 36.69
CA SER A 9 10.00 14.57 37.91
C SER A 9 10.05 13.64 39.13
N GLY A 10 10.51 12.39 38.95
CA GLY A 10 10.59 11.38 40.00
C GLY A 10 9.27 10.66 40.26
N LYS A 11 8.21 10.92 39.49
CA LYS A 11 6.92 10.25 39.61
C LYS A 11 6.98 8.91 38.90
N LEU A 12 6.47 7.86 39.56
CA LEU A 12 6.35 6.53 38.96
C LEU A 12 5.15 6.54 38.02
N THR A 13 5.43 6.51 36.72
CA THR A 13 4.42 6.28 35.69
C THR A 13 4.32 4.79 35.41
N GLN A 14 3.10 4.28 35.42
CA GLN A 14 2.82 2.90 35.06
C GLN A 14 2.75 2.82 33.54
N HIS A 15 3.73 2.17 32.92
CA HIS A 15 3.71 1.88 31.49
C HIS A 15 3.11 0.49 31.31
N PHE A 16 1.89 0.44 30.77
CA PHE A 16 1.31 -0.79 30.26
C PHE A 16 1.74 -0.95 28.80
N GLU A 17 2.72 -1.83 28.56
CA GLU A 17 2.92 -2.38 27.24
C GLU A 17 1.87 -3.46 26.98
N GLU A 18 1.12 -3.31 25.89
CA GLU A 18 0.22 -4.35 25.41
C GLU A 18 1.05 -5.60 25.06
N PRO A 19 0.69 -6.80 25.53
CA PRO A 19 1.43 -8.01 25.21
C PRO A 19 1.33 -8.28 23.71
N LYS A 20 2.43 -8.10 22.98
CA LYS A 20 2.48 -8.34 21.54
C LYS A 20 2.72 -9.82 21.26
N GLN A 21 1.83 -10.43 20.49
CA GLN A 21 2.05 -11.77 19.96
C GLN A 21 3.12 -11.71 18.86
N GLN A 22 4.18 -12.51 18.98
CA GLN A 22 5.18 -12.62 17.94
C GLN A 22 4.68 -13.57 16.83
N VAL A 23 4.73 -13.11 15.59
CA VAL A 23 4.40 -13.90 14.41
C VAL A 23 5.60 -13.88 13.47
N SER A 24 5.96 -15.05 12.94
CA SER A 24 7.01 -15.18 11.92
C SER A 24 6.37 -15.33 10.55
N ILE A 25 6.79 -14.49 9.60
CA ILE A 25 6.34 -14.55 8.21
C ILE A 25 7.55 -14.74 7.29
N SER A 26 7.39 -15.60 6.28
CA SER A 26 8.38 -15.78 5.23
C SER A 26 8.02 -14.89 4.05
N ILE A 27 8.95 -14.03 3.65
CA ILE A 27 8.80 -13.12 2.50
C ILE A 27 10.06 -13.13 1.66
N THR A 28 9.93 -12.74 0.39
CA THR A 28 11.06 -12.72 -0.54
C THR A 28 12.10 -11.64 -0.15
N PRO A 29 13.39 -11.82 -0.48
CA PRO A 29 14.41 -10.82 -0.22
C PRO A 29 14.11 -9.46 -0.86
N THR A 30 13.48 -9.45 -2.04
CA THR A 30 13.06 -8.22 -2.73
C THR A 30 11.95 -7.50 -1.98
N ALA A 31 10.99 -8.23 -1.40
CA ALA A 31 9.95 -7.64 -0.56
C ALA A 31 10.53 -7.04 0.73
N ILE A 32 11.53 -7.69 1.32
CA ILE A 32 12.26 -7.14 2.48
C ILE A 32 12.90 -5.79 2.15
N ALA A 33 13.64 -5.72 1.04
CA ALA A 33 14.26 -4.47 0.59
C ALA A 33 13.22 -3.37 0.29
N GLY A 34 12.08 -3.74 -0.30
CA GLY A 34 10.96 -2.82 -0.50
C GLY A 34 10.40 -2.29 0.82
N LEU A 35 10.20 -3.16 1.83
CA LEU A 35 9.73 -2.75 3.15
C LEU A 35 10.71 -1.81 3.86
N ASP A 36 12.01 -2.03 3.71
CA ASP A 36 13.02 -1.10 4.25
C ASP A 36 12.93 0.28 3.61
N ALA A 37 12.82 0.33 2.29
CA ALA A 37 12.68 1.59 1.57
C ALA A 37 11.40 2.33 2.00
N LEU A 38 10.28 1.62 2.14
CA LEU A 38 9.03 2.20 2.62
C LEU A 38 9.15 2.71 4.06
N ALA A 39 9.79 1.95 4.95
CA ALA A 39 10.00 2.37 6.33
C ALA A 39 10.81 3.68 6.39
N HIS A 40 11.83 3.81 5.56
CA HIS A 40 12.59 5.06 5.43
C HIS A 40 11.75 6.22 4.90
N ILE A 41 10.94 6.00 3.85
CA ILE A 41 10.08 7.04 3.26
C ILE A 41 9.07 7.57 4.27
N PHE A 42 8.45 6.67 5.04
CA PHE A 42 7.46 7.04 6.05
C PHE A 42 8.07 7.49 7.39
N GLY A 43 9.40 7.47 7.53
CA GLY A 43 10.09 7.81 8.78
C GLY A 43 9.76 6.86 9.93
N ILE A 44 9.45 5.59 9.63
CA ILE A 44 9.08 4.58 10.62
C ILE A 44 10.32 3.79 11.01
N GLU A 45 10.57 3.71 12.31
CA GLU A 45 11.71 3.02 12.90
C GLU A 45 11.48 1.49 12.89
N GLY A 46 11.49 0.88 11.70
CA GLY A 46 11.59 -0.56 11.51
C GLY A 46 10.41 -1.23 10.80
N ARG A 47 10.70 -2.40 10.22
CA ARG A 47 9.75 -3.20 9.40
C ARG A 47 8.52 -3.63 10.19
N SER A 48 8.69 -4.09 11.42
CA SER A 48 7.59 -4.57 12.28
C SER A 48 6.63 -3.44 12.65
N ALA A 49 7.15 -2.26 12.98
CA ALA A 49 6.35 -1.08 13.26
C ALA A 49 5.55 -0.65 12.02
N LEU A 50 6.17 -0.66 10.84
CA LEU A 50 5.49 -0.37 9.58
C LEU A 50 4.36 -1.37 9.30
N ILE A 51 4.62 -2.67 9.45
CA ILE A 51 3.60 -3.71 9.23
C ILE A 51 2.46 -3.59 10.25
N GLU A 52 2.77 -3.29 11.51
CA GLU A 52 1.76 -3.09 12.55
C GLU A 52 0.87 -1.88 12.24
N GLN A 53 1.47 -0.74 11.88
CA GLN A 53 0.71 0.47 11.52
C GLN A 53 -0.14 0.28 10.26
N LEU A 54 0.38 -0.45 9.28
CA LEU A 54 -0.35 -0.81 8.06
C LEU A 54 -1.54 -1.72 8.39
N GLY A 55 -1.31 -2.79 9.16
CA GLY A 55 -2.36 -3.74 9.55
C GLY A 55 -3.44 -3.12 10.43
N ARG A 56 -3.09 -2.14 11.27
CA ARG A 56 -4.05 -1.37 12.09
C ARG A 56 -4.73 -0.23 11.32
N GLY A 57 -4.28 0.08 10.09
CA GLY A 57 -4.81 1.20 9.31
C GLY A 57 -4.46 2.58 9.87
N THR A 58 -3.46 2.68 10.75
CA THR A 58 -2.98 3.96 11.30
C THR A 58 -2.00 4.65 10.36
N LEU A 59 -1.44 3.91 9.40
CA LEU A 59 -0.61 4.48 8.35
C LEU A 59 -1.50 5.19 7.33
N GLN A 60 -1.41 6.52 7.26
CA GLN A 60 -2.14 7.30 6.26
C GLN A 60 -1.50 7.15 4.88
N LEU A 61 -2.02 6.18 4.12
CA LEU A 61 -1.73 6.06 2.71
C LEU A 61 -2.59 7.08 1.97
N SER A 62 -2.02 8.23 1.60
CA SER A 62 -2.69 9.15 0.70
C SER A 62 -2.82 8.47 -0.66
N VAL A 63 -3.99 7.92 -0.95
CA VAL A 63 -4.36 7.57 -2.32
C VAL A 63 -4.65 8.91 -3.01
N PRO A 64 -3.85 9.35 -4.00
CA PRO A 64 -4.21 10.53 -4.76
C PRO A 64 -5.55 10.24 -5.45
N THR A 65 -6.61 10.88 -4.96
CA THR A 65 -8.00 10.73 -5.43
C THR A 65 -8.19 11.22 -6.87
N SER A 66 -7.13 11.66 -7.54
CA SER A 66 -7.13 12.14 -8.92
C SER A 66 -7.05 11.03 -9.97
N ALA A 67 -6.92 9.75 -9.60
CA ALA A 67 -6.86 8.64 -10.57
C ALA A 67 -8.18 7.87 -10.75
N THR A 68 -9.27 8.25 -10.06
CA THR A 68 -10.53 7.49 -10.07
C THR A 68 -11.55 7.97 -11.11
N GLN A 69 -11.24 8.99 -11.93
CA GLN A 69 -12.19 9.51 -12.94
C GLN A 69 -11.98 9.03 -14.38
N ASP A 70 -10.86 8.38 -14.72
CA ASP A 70 -10.58 8.06 -16.14
C ASP A 70 -10.83 6.60 -16.54
N PHE A 71 -11.41 5.77 -15.67
CA PHE A 71 -11.62 4.35 -15.98
C PHE A 71 -12.89 4.05 -16.81
N TYR A 72 -13.78 5.03 -17.03
CA TYR A 72 -15.03 4.85 -17.78
C TYR A 72 -15.18 5.82 -18.96
N ASP A 73 -14.31 5.78 -19.98
CA ASP A 73 -14.72 6.24 -21.33
C ASP A 73 -13.87 5.68 -22.50
N VAL A 74 -13.49 4.39 -22.46
CA VAL A 74 -12.77 3.75 -23.59
C VAL A 74 -13.73 3.40 -24.76
N SER A 75 -15.04 3.50 -24.58
CA SER A 75 -16.03 3.08 -25.59
C SER A 75 -16.30 4.10 -26.70
N LYS A 76 -15.73 5.32 -26.64
CA LYS A 76 -16.04 6.39 -27.61
C LYS A 76 -14.89 6.79 -28.56
N GLN A 77 -13.72 6.15 -28.47
CA GLN A 77 -12.53 6.55 -29.26
C GLN A 77 -12.00 5.48 -30.22
N THR A 78 -12.87 4.64 -30.79
CA THR A 78 -12.51 3.85 -31.97
C THR A 78 -13.22 4.40 -33.22
N ASN A 79 -12.68 5.50 -33.77
CA ASN A 79 -12.85 5.81 -35.18
C ASN A 79 -12.06 4.79 -36.02
N PHE A 80 -12.52 3.53 -36.02
CA PHE A 80 -11.99 2.52 -36.91
C PHE A 80 -12.66 2.70 -38.28
N VAL A 81 -12.02 3.48 -39.15
CA VAL A 81 -12.41 3.56 -40.56
C VAL A 81 -12.05 2.23 -41.20
N LEU A 82 -13.04 1.35 -41.39
CA LEU A 82 -12.86 0.14 -42.18
C LEU A 82 -12.47 0.53 -43.62
N PRO A 83 -11.37 -0.01 -44.17
CA PRO A 83 -11.08 0.15 -45.59
C PRO A 83 -12.19 -0.56 -46.39
N LYS A 84 -12.84 0.18 -47.31
CA LYS A 84 -13.86 -0.39 -48.20
C LYS A 84 -13.23 -1.52 -49.02
N SER A 85 -13.64 -2.75 -48.72
CA SER A 85 -13.23 -3.92 -49.49
C SER A 85 -13.73 -3.78 -50.94
N LYS A 86 -12.81 -3.87 -51.91
CA LYS A 86 -13.14 -3.98 -53.33
C LYS A 86 -13.99 -5.24 -53.53
N ARG A 87 -15.29 -5.07 -53.78
CA ARG A 87 -16.17 -6.16 -54.25
C ARG A 87 -15.62 -6.71 -55.56
N ARG A 88 -14.97 -7.89 -55.54
CA ARG A 88 -14.78 -8.70 -56.74
C ARG A 88 -16.16 -9.19 -57.18
N ARG A 89 -16.69 -8.63 -58.27
CA ARG A 89 -17.81 -9.22 -59.01
C ARG A 89 -17.32 -10.55 -59.59
N LEU A 90 -17.79 -11.67 -59.06
CA LEU A 90 -17.81 -12.92 -59.82
C LEU A 90 -18.99 -12.81 -60.80
N LYS A 91 -18.68 -12.78 -62.10
CA LYS A 91 -19.66 -13.02 -63.15
C LYS A 91 -19.82 -14.53 -63.28
N ALA A 92 -21.05 -15.01 -63.17
CA ALA A 92 -21.51 -16.26 -63.77
C ALA A 92 -22.61 -15.87 -64.77
#